data_AF-A0A4U8RY14-F1
#
_entry.id   AF-A0A4U8RY14-F1
#
_cell.length_a   1.000
_cell.length_b   1.000
_cell.length_c   1.000
_cell.angle_alpha   90.00
_cell.angle_beta   90.00
_cell.angle_gamma   90.00
#
_symmetry.space_group_name_H-M   'P 1'
#
loop_
_entity.id
_entity.type
_entity.pdbx_description
1 polymer ?
#
loop_
_entity_poly.entity_id
_entity_poly.type
_entity_poly.pdbx_seq_one_letter_code
_entity_poly.pdbx_strand_id
1 'polypeptide(L)'
;MCSKYFAEYKYILVPHAHQNKPHIHIIINKTNIFSKKKLHFNSKQECAAFYDSLREDFKQNLFVLSNGKLDYSNDVKVNRDFFAPTFRC
;
A
#
# COMPACT_ATOMS: atom_id res chain seq x y z
N MET A 1 15.84 5.36 17.76
CA MET A 1 14.69 6.30 17.80
C MET A 1 13.74 5.97 16.66
N CYS A 2 12.58 5.36 16.94
CA CYS A 2 11.57 5.05 15.90
C CYS A 2 10.13 5.37 16.37
N SER A 3 9.94 5.73 17.65
CA SER A 3 8.60 5.84 18.25
C SER A 3 7.78 7.05 17.79
N LYS A 4 8.39 8.09 17.19
CA LYS A 4 7.69 9.32 16.78
C LYS A 4 6.75 9.13 15.57
N TYR A 5 7.04 8.19 14.67
CA TYR A 5 6.22 7.95 13.47
C TYR A 5 5.11 6.93 13.68
N PHE A 6 5.15 6.18 14.79
CA PHE A 6 4.24 5.08 15.09
C PHE A 6 3.07 5.45 16.01
N ALA A 7 2.85 6.75 16.24
CA ALA A 7 1.93 7.21 17.27
C ALA A 7 0.47 6.77 17.03
N GLU A 8 0.04 6.68 15.76
CA GLU A 8 -1.28 6.20 15.33
C GLU A 8 -1.19 4.88 14.54
N TYR A 9 -2.27 4.46 13.87
CA TYR A 9 -2.29 3.35 12.89
C TYR A 9 -1.55 3.72 11.59
N LYS A 10 -0.33 4.25 11.74
CA LYS A 10 0.53 4.63 10.64
C LYS A 10 1.40 3.45 10.24
N TYR A 11 1.76 3.42 8.98
CA TYR A 11 2.74 2.52 8.43
C TYR A 11 4.04 3.28 8.11
N ILE A 12 5.16 2.57 8.14
CA ILE A 12 6.44 3.09 7.69
C ILE A 12 6.85 2.35 6.43
N LEU A 13 7.26 3.12 5.43
CA LEU A 13 7.84 2.65 4.17
C LEU A 13 9.36 2.70 4.31
N VAL A 14 10.03 1.56 4.22
CA VAL A 14 11.50 1.45 4.31
C VAL A 14 12.05 1.00 2.96
N PRO A 15 12.62 1.92 2.16
CA PRO A 15 13.16 1.58 0.85
C PRO A 15 14.49 0.83 0.96
N HIS A 16 14.58 -0.29 0.25
CA HIS A 16 15.78 -1.11 0.13
C HIS A 16 16.28 -1.03 -1.31
N ALA A 17 17.21 -0.09 -1.57
CA ALA A 17 17.76 0.16 -2.90
C ALA A 17 19.05 -0.62 -3.20
N HIS A 18 19.74 -1.13 -2.18
CA HIS A 18 21.04 -1.80 -2.32
C HIS A 18 20.92 -3.25 -2.87
N GLN A 19 19.74 -3.85 -2.83
CA GLN A 19 19.54 -5.23 -3.28
C GLN A 19 19.32 -5.31 -4.80
N ASN A 20 19.67 -6.44 -5.42
CA ASN A 20 19.50 -6.68 -6.87
C ASN A 20 18.08 -6.39 -7.39
N LYS A 21 17.08 -6.42 -6.50
CA LYS A 21 15.71 -6.02 -6.78
C LYS A 21 15.30 -4.94 -5.77
N PRO A 22 15.30 -3.66 -6.15
CA PRO A 22 14.88 -2.60 -5.25
C PRO A 22 13.41 -2.81 -4.86
N HIS A 23 13.13 -2.79 -3.56
CA HIS A 23 11.79 -2.94 -3.00
C HIS A 23 11.62 -2.09 -1.74
N ILE A 24 10.38 -1.93 -1.28
CA ILE A 24 10.07 -1.15 -0.07
C ILE A 24 9.35 -2.08 0.90
N HIS A 25 9.84 -2.16 2.14
CA HIS A 25 9.13 -2.83 3.22
C HIS A 25 8.10 -1.90 3.84
N ILE A 26 6.88 -2.40 4.06
CA ILE A 26 5.82 -1.68 4.76
C ILE A 26 5.63 -2.29 6.13
N ILE A 27 5.91 -1.51 7.18
CA ILE A 27 5.74 -1.92 8.58
C ILE A 27 4.47 -1.25 9.11
N ILE A 28 3.44 -2.04 9.40
CA ILE A 28 2.14 -1.55 9.88
C ILE A 28 2.09 -1.61 11.41
N ASN A 29 1.69 -0.52 12.05
CA ASN A 29 1.35 -0.56 13.46
C ASN A 29 0.01 -1.25 13.69
N LYS A 30 0.03 -2.43 14.29
CA LYS A 30 -1.20 -3.16 14.65
C LYS A 30 -1.84 -2.65 15.94
N THR A 31 -1.21 -1.74 16.68
CA THR A 31 -1.74 -1.23 17.94
C THR A 31 -1.44 0.25 18.09
N ASN A 32 -2.48 1.08 18.09
CA ASN A 32 -2.33 2.51 18.26
C ASN A 32 -1.69 2.82 19.61
N ILE A 33 -0.62 3.61 19.61
CA ILE A 33 0.18 3.83 20.83
C ILE A 33 -0.59 4.66 21.87
N PHE A 34 -1.47 5.56 21.42
CA PHE A 34 -2.27 6.44 22.27
C PHE A 34 -3.51 5.73 22.83
N SER A 35 -4.33 5.14 21.96
CA SER A 35 -5.59 4.51 22.39
C SER A 35 -5.41 3.08 22.90
N LYS A 36 -4.25 2.47 22.67
CA LYS A 36 -3.94 1.05 22.94
C LYS A 36 -4.85 0.06 22.21
N LYS A 37 -5.73 0.55 21.32
CA LYS A 37 -6.63 -0.29 20.53
C LYS A 37 -5.83 -0.99 19.42
N LYS A 38 -6.22 -2.22 19.14
CA LYS A 38 -5.71 -2.97 17.99
C LYS A 38 -6.35 -2.45 16.72
N LEU A 39 -5.60 -2.51 15.62
CA LEU A 39 -6.13 -2.23 14.29
C LEU A 39 -7.30 -3.18 14.03
N HIS A 40 -8.48 -2.62 13.86
CA HIS A 40 -9.70 -3.35 13.58
C HIS A 40 -10.50 -2.52 12.58
N PHE A 41 -10.94 -3.15 11.51
CA PHE A 41 -11.80 -2.53 10.51
C PHE A 41 -13.24 -2.92 10.82
N ASN A 42 -14.10 -1.93 11.01
CA ASN A 42 -15.52 -2.15 11.30
C ASN A 42 -16.31 -2.51 10.03
N SER A 43 -15.75 -2.19 8.86
CA SER A 43 -16.39 -2.44 7.57
C SER A 43 -15.38 -2.83 6.49
N LYS A 44 -15.87 -3.46 5.42
CA LYS A 44 -15.06 -3.74 4.22
C LYS A 44 -14.57 -2.45 3.57
N GLN A 45 -15.36 -1.38 3.64
CA GLN A 45 -15.06 -0.06 3.09
C GLN A 45 -13.88 0.59 3.82
N GLU A 46 -13.84 0.53 5.16
CA GLU A 46 -12.69 1.02 5.94
C GLU A 46 -11.41 0.26 5.60
N CYS A 47 -11.50 -1.07 5.45
CA CYS A 47 -10.36 -1.89 5.05
C CYS A 47 -9.87 -1.49 3.65
N ALA A 48 -10.77 -1.34 2.68
CA ALA A 48 -10.43 -0.90 1.32
C ALA A 48 -9.76 0.49 1.33
N ALA A 49 -10.36 1.47 2.02
CA ALA A 49 -9.82 2.83 2.12
C ALA A 49 -8.42 2.87 2.75
N PHE A 50 -8.17 2.03 3.76
CA PHE A 50 -6.84 1.90 4.37
C PHE A 50 -5.80 1.42 3.36
N TYR A 51 -6.11 0.35 2.63
CA TYR A 51 -5.16 -0.20 1.64
C TYR A 51 -5.01 0.67 0.40
N ASP A 52 -6.06 1.38 -0.03
CA ASP A 52 -5.97 2.34 -1.13
C ASP A 52 -5.04 3.49 -0.78
N SER A 53 -5.16 4.05 0.44
CA SER A 53 -4.26 5.09 0.94
C SER A 53 -2.81 4.61 0.99
N LEU A 54 -2.59 3.40 1.50
CA LEU A 54 -1.26 2.77 1.57
C LEU A 54 -0.64 2.58 0.18
N ARG A 55 -1.44 2.17 -0.81
CA ARG A 55 -0.99 2.01 -2.19
C ARG A 55 -0.67 3.35 -2.85
N GLU A 56 -1.43 4.40 -2.56
CA GLU A 56 -1.15 5.74 -3.07
C GLU A 56 0.13 6.31 -2.47
N ASP A 57 0.33 6.17 -1.16
CA ASP A 57 1.58 6.60 -0.51
C ASP A 57 2.79 5.84 -1.05
N PHE A 58 2.67 4.53 -1.26
CA PHE A 58 3.73 3.74 -1.89
C PHE A 58 4.08 4.27 -3.28
N LYS A 59 3.07 4.52 -4.11
CA LYS A 59 3.21 5.05 -5.47
C LYS A 59 3.94 6.39 -5.47
N GLN A 60 3.52 7.32 -4.61
CA GLN A 60 4.15 8.64 -4.47
C GLN A 60 5.61 8.53 -3.99
N ASN A 61 5.88 7.67 -2.99
CA ASN A 61 7.25 7.45 -2.52
C ASN A 61 8.13 6.87 -3.63
N LEU A 62 7.62 5.91 -4.40
CA LEU A 62 8.36 5.32 -5.51
C LEU A 62 8.68 6.36 -6.60
N PHE A 63 7.71 7.21 -6.95
CA PHE A 63 7.91 8.30 -7.90
C PHE A 63 8.99 9.26 -7.42
N VAL A 64 8.90 9.74 -6.18
CA VAL A 64 9.88 10.69 -5.60
C VAL A 64 11.27 10.06 -5.49
N LEU A 65 11.38 8.86 -4.92
CA LEU A 65 12.67 8.19 -4.70
C LEU A 65 13.36 7.75 -5.98
N SER A 66 12.60 7.58 -7.07
CA SER A 66 13.14 7.27 -8.39
C SER A 66 13.47 8.50 -9.23
N ASN A 67 13.32 9.71 -8.68
CA ASN A 67 13.41 10.98 -9.40
C ASN A 67 12.47 11.03 -10.62
N GLY A 68 11.24 10.56 -10.43
CA GLY A 68 10.18 10.56 -11.44
C GLY A 68 10.26 9.46 -12.50
N LYS A 69 11.20 8.51 -12.38
CA LYS A 69 11.37 7.43 -13.36
C LYS A 69 10.33 6.33 -13.25
N LEU A 70 9.78 6.13 -12.06
CA LEU A 70 8.81 5.08 -11.75
C LEU A 70 7.46 5.70 -11.40
N ASP A 71 6.69 6.01 -12.44
CA ASP A 71 5.33 6.54 -12.34
C ASP A 71 4.30 5.42 -12.53
N TYR A 72 3.87 4.82 -11.41
CA TYR A 72 2.91 3.73 -11.41
C TYR A 72 1.48 4.26 -11.27
N SER A 73 0.50 3.56 -11.82
CA SER A 73 -0.92 3.78 -11.55
C SER A 73 -1.50 2.65 -10.68
N ASN A 74 -2.46 3.00 -9.82
CA ASN A 74 -3.20 2.04 -8.99
C ASN A 74 -4.42 1.45 -9.73
N ASP A 75 -4.32 1.27 -11.04
CA ASP A 75 -5.44 0.82 -11.85
C ASP A 75 -5.87 -0.60 -11.46
N VAL A 76 -7.19 -0.80 -11.42
CA VAL A 76 -7.75 -2.14 -11.34
C VAL A 76 -7.36 -2.86 -12.63
N LYS A 77 -6.56 -3.92 -12.52
CA LYS A 77 -6.29 -4.81 -13.64
C LYS A 77 -7.60 -5.53 -13.99
N VAL A 78 -8.34 -4.95 -14.93
CA VAL A 78 -9.50 -5.61 -15.51
C VAL A 78 -8.98 -6.80 -16.30
N ASN A 79 -9.24 -8.01 -15.82
CA ASN A 79 -8.90 -9.20 -16.57
C ASN A 79 -9.83 -9.26 -17.80
N ARG A 80 -9.27 -9.09 -19.00
CA ARG A 80 -10.02 -9.10 -20.25
C ARG A 80 -10.71 -10.44 -20.51
N ASP A 81 -10.23 -11.51 -19.90
CA ASP A 81 -10.82 -12.86 -20.01
C ASP A 81 -12.25 -12.91 -19.42
N PHE A 82 -12.61 -11.98 -18.55
CA PHE A 82 -13.97 -11.88 -17.99
C PHE A 82 -15.00 -11.34 -19.01
N PHE A 83 -14.54 -10.66 -20.06
CA PHE A 83 -15.37 -10.09 -21.11
C PHE A 83 -15.29 -10.85 -22.43
N ALA A 84 -14.50 -11.92 -22.51
CA ALA A 84 -14.49 -12.76 -23.69
C ALA A 84 -15.86 -13.44 -23.81
N PRO A 85 -16.69 -13.12 -24.82
CA PRO A 85 -17.92 -13.85 -25.03
C PRO A 85 -17.53 -15.29 -25.36
N THR A 86 -17.97 -16.24 -24.54
CA THR A 86 -17.86 -17.66 -24.86
C THR A 86 -18.81 -17.96 -26.02
N PHE A 87 -18.41 -17.62 -27.24
CA PHE A 87 -18.97 -18.25 -28.42
C PHE A 87 -18.39 -19.66 -28.47
N ARG A 88 -19.10 -20.60 -27.84
CA ARG A 88 -18.94 -22.02 -28.16
C ARG A 88 -19.70 -22.25 -29.46
N CYS A 89 -18.97 -22.51 -30.54
CA CYS A 89 -19.50 -23.17 -31.73
C CYS A 89 -19.83 -24.63 -31.41
#